data_AF-A0A067JY79-F1
#
_entry.id   AF-A0A067JY79-F1
#
_cell.length_a   1.000
_cell.length_b   1.000
_cell.length_c   1.000
_cell.angle_alpha   90.00
_cell.angle_beta   90.00
_cell.angle_gamma   90.00
#
_symmetry.space_group_name_H-M   'P 1'
#
loop_
_entity.id
_entity.type
_entity.pdbx_description
1 polymer ?
#
loop_
_entity_poly.entity_id
_entity_poly.type
_entity_poly.pdbx_seq_one_letter_code
_entity_poly.pdbx_strand_id
1 'polypeptide(L)' 'MPLSAVMRSCIENGVLSKLPINPSKPIQGRFADQDCEYHQFKGHSSDNCLKLRHDIQDLIDSEKITKPPEHNEPAPGNH' A
#
# COMPACT_ATOMS: atom_id res chain seq x y z
N MET A 1 10.11 2.25 -1.54
CA MET A 1 9.19 2.76 -0.49
C MET A 1 8.21 1.65 -0.10
N PRO A 2 7.77 1.57 1.17
CA PRO A 2 6.75 0.60 1.58
C PRO A 2 5.36 1.04 1.08
N LEU A 3 4.60 0.13 0.45
CA LEU A 3 3.24 0.41 -0.04
C LEU A 3 2.29 0.78 1.11
N SER A 4 2.55 0.26 2.31
CA SER A 4 1.83 0.63 3.53
C SER A 4 1.86 2.14 3.83
N ALA A 5 2.98 2.82 3.55
CA ALA A 5 3.08 4.27 3.75
C ALA A 5 2.24 5.04 2.72
N VAL A 6 2.30 4.64 1.45
CA VAL A 6 1.50 5.25 0.38
C VAL A 6 0.01 5.03 0.64
N MET A 7 -0.37 3.81 1.01
CA MET A 7 -1.74 3.45 1.39
C MET A 7 -2.26 4.32 2.53
N ARG A 8 -1.48 4.53 3.59
CA ARG A 8 -1.89 5.37 4.73
C ARG A 8 -2.20 6.79 4.26
N SER A 9 -1.30 7.40 3.48
CA SER A 9 -1.51 8.72 2.90
C SER A 9 -2.76 8.76 2.00
N CYS A 10 -2.97 7.73 1.17
CA CYS A 10 -4.16 7.64 0.31
C CYS A 10 -5.46 7.54 1.11
N ILE A 11 -5.45 6.84 2.25
CA ILE A 11 -6.59 6.74 3.17
C ILE A 11 -6.85 8.08 3.86
N GLU A 12 -5.80 8.74 4.34
CA GLU A 12 -5.89 10.05 5.01
C GLU A 12 -6.44 11.12 4.06
N ASN A 13 -6.06 11.07 2.77
CA ASN A 13 -6.56 11.96 1.74
C ASN A 13 -7.95 11.54 1.18
N GLY A 14 -8.51 10.42 1.65
CA GLY A 14 -9.83 9.93 1.24
C GLY A 14 -9.92 9.42 -0.21
N VAL A 15 -8.79 9.23 -0.89
CA VAL A 15 -8.74 8.72 -2.28
C VAL A 15 -8.76 7.20 -2.33
N LEU A 16 -8.42 6.53 -1.24
CA LEU A 16 -8.44 5.08 -1.09
C LEU A 16 -9.11 4.70 0.23
N SER A 17 -9.89 3.62 0.23
CA SER A 17 -10.53 3.10 1.43
C SER A 17 -10.07 1.67 1.68
N LYS A 18 -9.97 1.28 2.95
CA LYS A 18 -9.74 -0.12 3.35
C LYS A 18 -10.90 -0.97 2.85
N LEU A 19 -10.62 -2.20 2.42
CA LEU A 19 -11.66 -3.13 2.01
C LEU A 19 -12.45 -3.59 3.23
N PRO A 20 -13.76 -3.87 3.06
CA PRO A 20 -14.57 -4.42 4.13
C PRO A 20 -13.93 -5.71 4.65
N ILE A 21 -13.91 -5.84 5.98
CA ILE A 21 -13.36 -7.01 6.67
C ILE A 21 -14.04 -8.25 6.11
N ASN A 22 -13.26 -9.12 5.47
CA ASN A 22 -13.72 -10.45 5.14
C ASN A 22 -13.41 -11.33 6.35
N PRO A 23 -14.42 -11.86 7.08
CA PRO A 23 -14.20 -12.80 8.18
C PRO A 23 -13.77 -14.14 7.60
N SER A 24 -12.58 -14.19 6.98
CA SER A 24 -12.05 -15.40 6.41
C SER A 24 -11.37 -16.23 7.48
N LYS A 25 -11.30 -17.53 7.21
CA LYS A 25 -10.86 -18.56 8.15
C LYS A 25 -9.47 -18.25 8.71
N PRO A 26 -9.16 -18.69 9.95
CA PRO A 26 -7.84 -18.47 10.53
C PRO A 26 -6.76 -18.96 9.57
N ILE A 27 -5.87 -18.03 9.20
CA ILE A 27 -4.68 -18.35 8.40
C ILE A 27 -3.79 -19.23 9.26
N GLN A 28 -3.58 -20.46 8.81
CA GLN A 28 -2.66 -21.40 9.45
C GLN A 28 -1.35 -21.44 8.65
N GLY A 29 -0.21 -21.29 9.34
CA GLY A 29 1.13 -21.37 8.75
C GLY A 29 1.97 -20.11 8.93
N ARG A 30 3.12 -20.06 8.22
CA ARG A 30 4.21 -19.08 8.38
C ARG A 30 3.87 -17.59 8.15
N PHE A 31 2.62 -17.30 7.79
CA PHE A 31 2.16 -15.95 7.46
C PHE A 31 1.00 -15.52 8.36
N ALA A 32 0.71 -16.28 9.42
CA ALA A 32 -0.32 -15.95 10.40
C ALA A 32 0.02 -14.70 11.24
N ASP A 33 1.31 -14.36 11.28
CA ASP A 33 1.88 -13.16 11.89
C ASP A 33 1.81 -11.92 10.96
N GLN A 34 1.59 -12.11 9.65
CA GLN A 34 1.48 -11.00 8.71
C GLN A 34 0.03 -10.59 8.51
N ASP A 35 -0.23 -9.30 8.56
CA ASP A 35 -1.52 -8.71 8.27
C ASP A 35 -1.41 -7.63 7.18
N CYS A 36 -2.44 -7.59 6.34
CA CYS A 36 -2.62 -6.58 5.33
C CYS A 36 -3.71 -5.63 5.80
N GLU A 37 -3.35 -4.40 6.14
CA GLU A 37 -4.29 -3.38 6.58
C GLU A 37 -5.29 -2.98 5.48
N TYR A 38 -4.91 -3.14 4.21
CA TYR A 38 -5.78 -2.87 3.07
C TYR A 38 -6.94 -3.86 2.99
N HIS A 39 -6.62 -5.16 3.08
CA HIS A 39 -7.61 -6.24 3.08
C HIS A 39 -8.21 -6.53 4.46
N GLN A 40 -7.58 -6.00 5.52
CA GLN A 40 -7.87 -6.30 6.92
C GLN A 40 -7.85 -7.81 7.21
N PHE A 41 -6.92 -8.52 6.59
CA PHE A 41 -6.82 -9.98 6.63
C PHE A 41 -5.38 -10.44 6.86
N LYS A 42 -5.22 -11.60 7.48
CA LYS A 42 -3.92 -12.23 7.75
C LYS A 42 -3.41 -12.99 6.53
N GLY A 43 -2.10 -13.24 6.44
CA GLY A 43 -1.50 -14.08 5.41
C GLY A 43 -0.54 -13.39 4.45
N HIS A 44 -0.57 -12.05 4.37
CA HIS A 44 0.46 -11.25 3.71
C HIS A 44 0.48 -9.85 4.33
N SER A 45 1.62 -9.18 4.25
CA SER A 45 1.75 -7.77 4.65
C SER A 45 1.17 -6.83 3.58
N SER A 46 0.76 -5.62 4.00
CA SER A 46 0.34 -4.55 3.07
C SER A 46 1.37 -4.29 1.97
N ASP A 47 2.67 -4.35 2.29
CA ASP A 47 3.76 -4.13 1.32
C ASP A 47 3.86 -5.21 0.24
N ASN A 48 3.41 -6.43 0.54
CA ASN A 48 3.37 -7.54 -0.41
C ASN A 48 2.00 -7.72 -1.08
N CYS A 49 1.05 -6.83 -0.79
CA CYS A 49 -0.29 -6.89 -1.34
C CYS A 49 -0.28 -6.50 -2.82
N LEU A 50 -0.44 -7.50 -3.69
CA LEU A 50 -0.48 -7.27 -5.14
C LEU A 50 -1.65 -6.37 -5.53
N LYS A 51 -2.82 -6.57 -4.92
CA LYS A 51 -4.03 -5.77 -5.19
C LYS A 51 -3.82 -4.29 -4.85
N LEU A 52 -3.28 -4.01 -3.65
CA LEU A 52 -2.93 -2.64 -3.24
C LEU A 52 -1.94 -1.99 -4.19
N ARG A 53 -0.93 -2.73 -4.66
CA ARG A 53 0.02 -2.20 -5.65
C ARG A 53 -0.68 -1.79 -6.95
N HIS A 54 -1.59 -2.62 -7.44
CA HIS A 54 -2.39 -2.29 -8.62
C HIS A 54 -3.27 -1.07 -8.39
N ASP A 55 -4.01 -1.02 -7.28
CA ASP A 55 -4.91 0.11 -7.01
C ASP A 55 -4.15 1.44 -6.81
N ILE A 56 -2.96 1.40 -6.20
CA ILE A 56 -2.07 2.57 -6.12
C ILE A 56 -1.59 3.00 -7.52
N GLN A 57 -1.21 2.03 -8.37
CA GLN A 57 -0.80 2.35 -9.74
C GLN A 57 -1.96 2.96 -10.54
N ASP A 58 -3.17 2.43 -10.41
CA ASP A 58 -4.37 2.99 -11.05
C ASP A 58 -4.66 4.42 -10.58
N LEU A 59 -4.41 4.72 -9.29
CA LEU A 59 -4.54 6.08 -8.74
C LEU A 59 -3.48 7.04 -9.30
N ILE A 60 -2.26 6.56 -9.54
CA ILE A 60 -1.19 7.34 -10.18
C ILE A 60 -1.56 7.61 -11.64
N ASP A 61 -1.97 6.57 -12.36
CA ASP A 61 -2.32 6.64 -13.78
C ASP A 61 -3.57 7.51 -14.01
N SER A 62 -4.46 7.59 -13.01
CA SER A 62 -5.62 8.49 -12.98
C SER A 62 -5.30 9.90 -12.46
N GLU A 63 -4.03 10.21 -12.19
CA GLU A 63 -3.54 11.50 -11.64
C GLU A 63 -4.21 11.90 -10.31
N LYS A 64 -4.79 10.94 -9.57
CA LYS A 64 -5.43 11.17 -8.26
C LYS A 64 -4.41 11.30 -7.14
N ILE A 65 -3.27 10.64 -7.31
CA ILE A 65 -2.10 10.79 -6.45
C ILE A 65 -0.89 11.02 -7.36
N THR A 66 0.04 11.84 -6.93
CA THR A 66 1.33 11.93 -7.61
C THR A 66 2.11 10.66 -7.36
N LYS A 67 2.94 10.26 -8.34
CA LYS A 67 3.93 9.20 -8.09
C LYS A 67 4.67 9.56 -6.80
N PRO A 68 4.68 8.66 -5.79
CA PRO A 68 5.48 8.90 -4.59
C PRO A 68 6.89 9.24 -5.04
N PRO A 69 7.58 10.21 -4.42
CA PRO A 69 8.90 10.62 -4.85
C PRO A 69 9.81 9.39 -4.84
N GLU A 70 10.11 8.86 -6.02
CA GLU A 70 11.16 7.87 -6.18
C GLU A 70 12.42 8.64 -5.80
N HIS A 71 12.98 8.37 -4.63
CA HIS A 71 14.22 8.98 -4.17
C HIS A 71 15.36 8.51 -5.10
N ASN A 72 15.42 9.13 -6.27
CA ASN A 72 16.44 9.06 -7.30
C ASN A 72 16.59 10.47 -7.89
N GLU A 73 16.50 11.51 -7.07
CA GLU A 73 17.10 12.79 -7.43
C GLU A 73 18.43 12.86 -6.67
N PRO A 74 19.58 12.72 -7.34
CA PRO A 74 20.83 13.12 -6.71
C PRO A 74 20.69 14.62 -6.43
N ALA A 75 20.72 15.00 -5.16
CA ALA A 75 20.77 16.41 -4.77
C ALA A 75 21.81 17.12 -5.65
N PRO A 76 21.47 18.26 -6.29
CA PRO A 76 22.48 19.03 -6.98
C PRO A 76 23.45 19.53 -5.91
N GLY A 77 24.60 18.84 -5.80
CA GLY A 77 25.74 19.30 -5.06
C GLY A 77 26.19 20.61 -5.70
N ASN A 78 25.75 21.72 -5.12
CA ASN A 78 26.21 23.04 -5.48
C ASN A 78 27.72 23.16 -5.18
N HIS A 79 28.46 23.53 -6.23
CA HIS A 79 29.70 24.33 -6.27
C HIS A 79 30.94 23.85 -5.49
#